data_AF-A0AAD0M2F1-F1
#
_entry.id   AF-A0AAD0M2F1-F1
#
_cell.length_a   1.000
_cell.length_b   1.000
_cell.length_c   1.000
_cell.angle_alpha   90.00
_cell.angle_beta   90.00
_cell.angle_gamma   90.00
#
_symmetry.space_group_name_H-M   'P 1'
#
loop_
_entity.id
_entity.type
_entity.pdbx_description
1 polymer ?
#
loop_
_entity_poly.entity_id
_entity_poly.type
_entity_poly.pdbx_seq_one_letter_code
_entity_poly.pdbx_strand_id
1 'polypeptide(L)'
;MRRVIKGTEPASLTEWKASANEDWTPTYPTLQNPQKRDLHNCLLQEQNFSCCYCGREIELDSSHIEHFRPQDHYLPLALEYSNLHASCLRETTPGNPLHCGHYKGNWFDEDLHISPTEDDCEQRFRYLLTGKIQSTSHTDLPATTMIEKLALDIAYLTKRRQEAITRVFDEQILASISDTELTLLVQGLRSGDANKQLAFSHVVARYAEQFLASLNPPPEKSSVGNT
;
A
#
# COMPACT_ATOMS: atom_id res chain seq x y z
N MET A 1 2.71 -0.50 -3.49
CA MET A 1 1.87 0.19 -2.49
C MET A 1 0.46 0.26 -3.01
N ARG A 2 -0.53 0.22 -2.12
CA ARG A 2 -1.95 0.34 -2.47
C ARG A 2 -2.40 1.78 -2.20
N ARG A 3 -3.20 2.35 -3.10
CA ARG A 3 -3.82 3.65 -2.84
C ARG A 3 -4.84 3.53 -1.70
N VAL A 4 -4.75 4.44 -0.74
CA VAL A 4 -5.66 4.59 0.39
C VAL A 4 -6.43 5.89 0.21
N ILE A 5 -7.75 5.78 0.14
CA ILE A 5 -8.65 6.93 0.11
C ILE A 5 -9.05 7.20 1.56
N LYS A 6 -8.52 8.29 2.14
CA LYS A 6 -8.83 8.65 3.52
C LYS A 6 -10.31 9.01 3.66
N GLY A 7 -10.96 8.41 4.65
CA GLY A 7 -12.29 8.78 5.11
C GLY A 7 -12.24 9.82 6.23
N THR A 8 -13.35 9.93 6.95
CA THR A 8 -13.46 10.76 8.15
C THR A 8 -12.81 10.07 9.35
N GLU A 9 -12.12 10.85 10.17
CA GLU A 9 -11.63 10.39 11.47
C GLU A 9 -12.77 9.80 12.32
N PRO A 10 -12.59 8.66 13.01
CA PRO A 10 -13.63 8.11 13.87
C PRO A 10 -13.99 9.06 15.00
N ALA A 11 -15.29 9.23 15.23
CA ALA A 11 -15.82 10.10 16.30
C ALA A 11 -15.19 9.77 17.67
N SER A 12 -14.92 8.49 17.95
CA SER A 12 -14.28 8.06 19.20
C SER A 12 -12.88 8.67 19.41
N LEU A 13 -12.10 8.86 18.34
CA LEU A 13 -10.80 9.52 18.40
C LEU A 13 -10.97 11.03 18.51
N THR A 14 -11.87 11.62 17.73
CA THR A 14 -12.15 13.06 17.76
C THR A 14 -12.62 13.52 19.14
N GLU A 15 -13.60 12.83 19.72
CA GLU A 15 -14.14 13.10 21.06
C GLU A 15 -13.06 12.89 22.14
N TRP A 16 -12.24 11.85 22.01
CA TRP A 16 -11.13 11.61 22.94
C TRP A 16 -10.03 12.67 22.85
N LYS A 17 -9.72 13.20 21.66
CA LYS A 17 -8.82 14.35 21.53
C LYS A 17 -9.41 15.61 22.16
N ALA A 18 -10.73 15.79 22.06
CA ALA A 18 -11.44 16.95 22.60
C ALA A 18 -11.60 16.94 24.13
N SER A 19 -11.31 15.83 24.82
CA SER A 19 -11.36 15.77 26.29
C SER A 19 -10.13 16.34 27.01
N ALA A 20 -9.20 16.92 26.24
CA ALA A 20 -8.06 17.67 26.76
C ALA A 20 -8.52 18.76 27.75
N ASN A 21 -7.75 18.94 28.82
CA ASN A 21 -8.01 19.91 29.89
C ASN A 21 -6.68 20.37 30.52
N GLU A 22 -6.75 21.18 31.57
CA GLU A 22 -5.55 21.74 32.22
C GLU A 22 -4.59 20.68 32.78
N ASP A 23 -5.12 19.53 33.21
CA ASP A 23 -4.35 18.45 33.84
C ASP A 23 -3.86 17.39 32.86
N TRP A 24 -4.42 17.34 31.64
CA TRP A 24 -4.15 16.27 30.68
C TRP A 24 -4.33 16.67 29.22
N THR A 25 -3.37 16.26 28.39
CA THR A 25 -3.39 16.44 26.93
C THR A 25 -3.25 15.09 26.22
N PRO A 26 -4.06 14.81 25.19
CA PRO A 26 -3.98 13.58 24.41
C PRO A 26 -2.65 13.48 23.65
N THR A 27 -2.01 12.32 23.77
CA THR A 27 -0.83 11.93 22.98
C THR A 27 -0.99 10.49 22.51
N TYR A 28 -0.31 10.11 21.41
CA TYR A 28 -0.39 8.73 20.92
C TYR A 28 -0.03 7.66 21.98
N PRO A 29 0.99 7.84 22.85
CA PRO A 29 1.24 6.93 23.98
C PRO A 29 0.07 6.78 24.97
N THR A 30 -0.71 7.84 25.18
CA THR A 30 -1.89 7.83 26.06
C THR A 30 -3.16 7.27 25.38
N LEU A 31 -3.12 7.02 24.07
CA LEU A 31 -4.24 6.43 23.34
C LEU A 31 -4.35 4.93 23.67
N GLN A 32 -5.43 4.56 24.36
CA GLN A 32 -5.68 3.20 24.83
C GLN A 32 -7.03 2.67 24.31
N ASN A 33 -7.35 1.40 24.62
CA ASN A 33 -8.66 0.86 24.33
C ASN A 33 -9.73 1.51 25.24
N PRO A 34 -10.95 1.76 24.74
CA PRO A 34 -11.50 1.28 23.47
C PRO A 34 -11.12 2.10 22.22
N GLN A 35 -10.69 3.36 22.36
CA GLN A 35 -10.47 4.28 21.25
C GLN A 35 -9.38 3.80 20.27
N LYS A 36 -8.27 3.25 20.78
CA LYS A 36 -7.20 2.69 19.95
C LYS A 36 -7.70 1.54 19.07
N ARG A 37 -8.54 0.67 19.63
CA ARG A 37 -9.14 -0.46 18.89
C ARG A 37 -10.11 0.04 17.83
N ASP A 38 -10.93 1.03 18.16
CA ASP A 38 -11.87 1.62 17.21
C ASP A 38 -11.15 2.29 16.03
N LEU A 39 -10.14 3.12 16.33
CA LEU A 39 -9.24 3.69 15.32
C LEU A 39 -8.64 2.62 14.41
N HIS A 40 -8.12 1.53 14.98
CA HIS A 40 -7.52 0.47 14.18
C HIS A 40 -8.54 -0.23 13.28
N ASN A 41 -9.75 -0.51 13.76
CA ASN A 41 -10.84 -1.05 12.95
C ASN A 41 -11.22 -0.12 11.79
N CYS A 42 -11.31 1.19 12.04
CA CYS A 42 -11.61 2.17 10.99
C CYS A 42 -10.52 2.19 9.91
N LEU A 43 -9.24 2.16 10.28
CA LEU A 43 -8.13 2.08 9.33
C LEU A 43 -8.16 0.78 8.52
N LEU A 44 -8.50 -0.36 9.14
CA LEU A 44 -8.64 -1.64 8.45
C LEU A 44 -9.78 -1.59 7.41
N GLN A 45 -10.95 -1.07 7.78
CA GLN A 45 -12.08 -0.91 6.86
C GLN A 45 -11.75 0.04 5.71
N GLU A 46 -11.16 1.20 6.02
CA GLU A 46 -10.73 2.19 5.03
C GLU A 46 -9.76 1.59 3.98
N GLN A 47 -8.87 0.71 4.43
CA GLN A 47 -7.89 0.05 3.57
C GLN A 47 -8.39 -1.28 3.00
N ASN A 48 -9.67 -1.61 3.16
CA ASN A 48 -10.28 -2.90 2.82
C ASN A 48 -9.41 -4.08 3.26
N PHE A 49 -9.00 -4.08 4.54
CA PHE A 49 -8.23 -5.14 5.18
C PHE A 49 -6.91 -5.46 4.47
N SER A 50 -6.27 -4.45 3.87
CA SER A 50 -5.02 -4.60 3.15
C SER A 50 -3.94 -3.68 3.71
N CYS A 51 -2.74 -4.20 3.91
CA CYS A 51 -1.59 -3.40 4.33
C CYS A 51 -1.30 -2.31 3.31
N CYS A 52 -1.22 -1.06 3.75
CA CYS A 52 -1.02 0.11 2.88
C CYS A 52 0.24 0.00 2.00
N TYR A 53 1.27 -0.71 2.48
CA TYR A 53 2.54 -0.84 1.77
C TYR A 53 2.61 -2.05 0.83
N CYS A 54 2.46 -3.27 1.36
CA CYS A 54 2.62 -4.50 0.56
C CYS A 54 1.33 -5.03 -0.04
N GLY A 55 0.17 -4.59 0.45
CA GLY A 55 -1.16 -5.06 0.04
C GLY A 55 -1.50 -6.51 0.40
N ARG A 56 -0.75 -7.10 1.34
CA ARG A 56 -1.16 -8.34 2.01
C ARG A 56 -2.45 -8.08 2.80
N GLU A 57 -3.33 -9.09 2.85
CA GLU A 57 -4.46 -9.11 3.79
C GLU A 57 -4.00 -9.01 5.25
N ILE A 58 -4.74 -8.20 6.00
CA ILE A 58 -4.49 -7.91 7.41
C ILE A 58 -5.81 -7.85 8.18
N GLU A 59 -5.75 -8.33 9.42
CA GLU A 59 -6.80 -8.24 10.41
C GLU A 59 -6.24 -7.58 11.67
N LEU A 60 -7.12 -7.29 12.63
CA LEU A 60 -6.76 -6.58 13.86
C LEU A 60 -5.63 -7.27 14.66
N ASP A 61 -5.55 -8.59 14.61
CA ASP A 61 -4.53 -9.40 15.30
C ASP A 61 -3.24 -9.62 14.49
N SER A 62 -3.23 -9.24 13.22
CA SER A 62 -2.11 -9.43 12.30
C SER A 62 -1.53 -8.12 11.75
N SER A 63 -2.01 -6.98 12.26
CA SER A 63 -1.58 -5.63 11.89
C SER A 63 -1.33 -4.72 13.09
N HIS A 64 -0.76 -3.56 12.79
CA HIS A 64 -0.54 -2.44 13.70
C HIS A 64 -0.94 -1.11 13.03
N ILE A 65 -1.14 -0.09 13.87
CA ILE A 65 -1.31 1.30 13.40
C ILE A 65 0.08 1.83 13.03
N GLU A 66 0.25 2.19 11.77
CA GLU A 66 1.45 2.77 11.21
C GLU A 66 1.32 4.29 11.13
N HIS A 67 2.40 4.98 11.52
CA HIS A 67 2.59 6.40 11.24
C HIS A 67 3.36 6.57 9.94
N PHE A 68 2.75 7.18 8.93
CA PHE A 68 3.42 7.44 7.66
C PHE A 68 4.68 8.30 7.89
N ARG A 69 4.48 9.50 8.45
CA ARG A 69 5.54 10.30 9.08
C ARG A 69 5.71 9.86 10.53
N PRO A 70 6.91 9.38 10.93
CA PRO A 70 7.13 8.74 12.23
C PRO A 70 7.01 9.71 13.41
N GLN A 71 6.54 9.21 14.54
CA GLN A 71 6.29 10.01 15.74
C GLN A 71 7.54 10.73 16.27
N ASP A 72 8.70 10.06 16.19
CA ASP A 72 9.95 10.56 16.78
C ASP A 72 10.37 11.92 16.23
N HIS A 73 10.04 12.22 14.97
CA HIS A 73 10.47 13.45 14.28
C HIS A 73 9.28 14.34 13.88
N TYR A 74 8.05 13.78 13.92
CA TYR A 74 6.82 14.45 13.50
C TYR A 74 5.75 14.34 14.59
N LEU A 75 6.10 14.69 15.83
CA LEU A 75 5.19 14.61 16.98
C LEU A 75 3.82 15.29 16.76
N PRO A 76 3.71 16.46 16.10
CA PRO A 76 2.40 17.06 15.81
C PRO A 76 1.49 16.18 14.94
N LEU A 77 2.03 15.23 14.18
CA LEU A 77 1.29 14.32 13.32
C LEU A 77 0.97 12.97 13.97
N ALA A 78 1.34 12.76 15.23
CA ALA A 78 1.21 11.48 15.91
C ALA A 78 -0.25 11.03 16.11
N LEU A 79 -1.19 11.97 16.16
CA LEU A 79 -2.63 11.74 16.31
C LEU A 79 -3.46 12.23 15.11
N GLU A 80 -2.79 12.67 14.03
CA GLU A 80 -3.44 13.14 12.82
C GLU A 80 -3.89 11.94 11.98
N TYR A 81 -5.21 11.73 11.87
CA TYR A 81 -5.77 10.56 11.18
C TYR A 81 -5.29 10.42 9.72
N SER A 82 -5.00 11.53 9.04
CA SER A 82 -4.42 11.56 7.69
C SER A 82 -3.00 10.95 7.62
N ASN A 83 -2.28 10.90 8.74
CA ASN A 83 -0.95 10.32 8.87
C ASN A 83 -0.97 8.87 9.37
N LEU A 84 -2.15 8.33 9.70
CA LEU A 84 -2.30 6.98 10.27
C LEU A 84 -2.85 6.00 9.24
N HIS A 85 -2.26 4.81 9.24
CA HIS A 85 -2.58 3.69 8.35
C HIS A 85 -2.57 2.36 9.11
N ALA A 86 -3.13 1.30 8.52
CA ALA A 86 -2.91 -0.06 9.01
C ALA A 86 -1.78 -0.73 8.21
N SER A 87 -0.80 -1.30 8.90
CA SER A 87 0.32 -2.00 8.29
C SER A 87 0.42 -3.42 8.83
N CYS A 88 1.01 -4.33 8.06
CA CYS A 88 1.08 -5.73 8.44
C CYS A 88 2.15 -5.98 9.51
N LEU A 89 2.02 -7.15 10.17
CA LEU A 89 2.85 -7.67 11.25
C LEU A 89 2.54 -6.99 12.59
N ARG A 90 1.57 -7.54 13.34
CA ARG A 90 1.29 -7.05 14.70
C ARG A 90 2.46 -7.21 15.66
N GLU A 91 3.17 -8.33 15.56
CA GLU A 91 4.31 -8.67 16.41
C GLU A 91 5.48 -9.13 15.56
N THR A 92 6.70 -8.73 15.96
CA THR A 92 7.95 -8.99 15.25
C THR A 92 8.63 -10.26 15.75
N THR A 93 7.87 -11.36 15.83
CA THR A 93 8.40 -12.63 16.34
C THR A 93 9.63 -13.10 15.55
N PRO A 94 10.70 -13.57 16.25
CA PRO A 94 11.89 -14.09 15.58
C PRO A 94 11.55 -15.18 14.56
N GLY A 95 12.04 -15.03 13.33
CA GLY A 95 11.82 -15.98 12.23
C GLY A 95 10.85 -15.49 11.14
N ASN A 96 10.01 -14.48 11.42
CA ASN A 96 9.24 -13.81 10.38
C ASN A 96 10.07 -12.70 9.73
N PRO A 97 10.16 -12.63 8.39
CA PRO A 97 10.95 -11.59 7.74
C PRO A 97 10.29 -10.23 7.96
N LEU A 98 11.02 -9.32 8.61
CA LEU A 98 10.57 -7.97 8.87
C LEU A 98 10.40 -7.20 7.56
N HIS A 99 9.28 -6.51 7.40
CA HIS A 99 8.97 -5.67 6.23
C HIS A 99 7.95 -4.60 6.60
N CYS A 100 7.63 -3.73 5.64
CA CYS A 100 6.64 -2.66 5.79
C CYS A 100 6.95 -1.75 6.99
N GLY A 101 5.93 -1.36 7.76
CA GLY A 101 6.07 -0.36 8.83
C GLY A 101 7.17 -0.67 9.83
N HIS A 102 7.27 -1.93 10.26
CA HIS A 102 8.31 -2.34 11.20
C HIS A 102 9.73 -2.33 10.62
N TYR A 103 9.91 -2.62 9.34
CA TYR A 103 11.24 -2.53 8.71
C TYR A 103 11.62 -1.07 8.41
N LYS A 104 10.65 -0.24 8.01
CA LYS A 104 10.83 1.20 7.86
C LYS A 104 11.24 1.85 9.18
N GLY A 105 10.63 1.43 10.29
CA GLY A 105 10.88 2.03 11.60
C GLY A 105 10.66 3.54 11.56
N ASN A 106 11.67 4.29 11.97
CA ASN A 106 11.64 5.76 11.98
C ASN A 106 12.19 6.42 10.72
N TRP A 107 12.53 5.65 9.69
CA TRP A 107 12.99 6.25 8.44
C TRP A 107 11.85 7.04 7.78
N PHE A 108 12.13 8.29 7.41
CA PHE A 108 11.29 9.13 6.59
C PHE A 108 12.13 10.21 5.91
N ASP A 109 11.79 10.54 4.67
CA ASP A 109 12.44 11.58 3.88
C ASP A 109 11.36 12.23 3.00
N GLU A 110 11.21 13.56 3.10
CA GLU A 110 10.16 14.29 2.38
C GLU A 110 10.36 14.25 0.86
N ASP A 111 11.59 14.08 0.37
CA ASP A 111 11.89 14.05 -1.06
C ASP A 111 11.94 12.62 -1.64
N LEU A 112 12.03 11.59 -0.78
CA LEU A 112 12.21 10.19 -1.18
C LEU A 112 11.05 9.27 -0.74
N HIS A 113 9.88 9.83 -0.44
CA HIS A 113 8.67 9.06 -0.16
C HIS A 113 7.65 9.11 -1.31
N ILE A 114 6.68 8.20 -1.21
CA ILE A 114 5.46 8.12 -1.99
C ILE A 114 4.36 7.94 -0.96
N SER A 115 3.42 8.87 -0.90
CA SER A 115 2.30 8.73 0.03
C SER A 115 1.33 7.66 -0.48
N PRO A 116 0.84 6.75 0.38
CA PRO A 116 -0.24 5.84 -0.01
C PRO A 116 -1.54 6.58 -0.34
N THR A 117 -1.65 7.87 -0.03
CA THR A 117 -2.83 8.69 -0.36
C THR A 117 -2.72 9.39 -1.70
N GLU A 118 -1.56 9.34 -2.38
CA GLU A 118 -1.38 9.92 -3.71
C GLU A 118 -2.10 9.10 -4.77
N ASP A 119 -2.71 9.81 -5.73
CA ASP A 119 -3.53 9.22 -6.79
C ASP A 119 -2.73 8.30 -7.71
N ASP A 120 -1.45 8.61 -7.92
CA ASP A 120 -0.53 7.91 -8.81
C ASP A 120 0.39 6.92 -8.08
N CYS A 121 0.25 6.74 -6.75
CA CYS A 121 1.21 5.97 -5.94
C CYS A 121 1.39 4.53 -6.43
N GLU A 122 0.32 3.89 -6.92
CA GLU A 122 0.42 2.52 -7.44
C GLU A 122 1.15 2.47 -8.79
N GLN A 123 1.06 3.54 -9.59
CA GLN A 123 1.66 3.64 -10.92
C GLN A 123 3.17 3.82 -10.87
N ARG A 124 3.70 4.28 -9.73
CA ARG A 124 5.14 4.36 -9.43
C ARG A 124 5.81 2.99 -9.35
N PHE A 125 5.03 1.93 -9.17
CA PHE A 125 5.51 0.56 -9.07
C PHE A 125 5.03 -0.31 -10.23
N ARG A 126 5.89 -1.26 -10.61
CA ARG A 126 5.58 -2.32 -11.56
C ARG A 126 5.86 -3.69 -10.93
N TYR A 127 5.08 -4.67 -11.33
CA TYR A 127 5.22 -6.05 -10.88
C TYR A 127 5.56 -6.99 -12.04
N LEU A 128 6.35 -8.02 -11.76
CA LEU A 128 6.72 -9.05 -12.73
C LEU A 128 5.95 -10.35 -12.45
N LEU A 129 5.88 -11.26 -13.44
CA LEU A 129 5.33 -12.61 -13.25
C LEU A 129 6.04 -13.40 -12.15
N THR A 130 7.31 -13.11 -11.91
CA THR A 130 8.09 -13.69 -10.80
C THR A 130 7.67 -13.15 -9.43
N GLY A 131 6.71 -12.24 -9.38
CA GLY A 131 6.27 -11.56 -8.17
C GLY A 131 7.22 -10.47 -7.67
N LYS A 132 8.31 -10.16 -8.39
CA LYS A 132 9.20 -9.05 -8.02
C LYS A 132 8.50 -7.69 -8.19
N ILE A 133 8.85 -6.73 -7.34
CA ILE A 133 8.47 -5.32 -7.46
C ILE A 133 9.66 -4.49 -7.90
N GLN A 134 9.40 -3.53 -8.78
CA GLN A 134 10.39 -2.55 -9.22
C GLN A 134 9.72 -1.18 -9.30
N SER A 135 10.52 -0.12 -9.33
CA SER A 135 10.00 1.17 -9.78
C SER A 135 9.60 1.08 -11.25
N THR A 136 8.56 1.81 -11.63
CA THR A 136 8.13 1.89 -13.05
C THR A 136 9.20 2.59 -13.89
N SER A 137 9.83 3.63 -13.33
CA SER A 137 10.99 4.31 -13.93
C SER A 137 12.24 4.13 -13.07
N HIS A 138 13.39 3.82 -13.68
CA HIS A 138 14.67 3.68 -12.98
C HIS A 138 15.18 5.00 -12.38
N THR A 139 14.69 6.14 -12.86
CA THR A 139 15.00 7.47 -12.31
C THR A 139 14.07 7.89 -11.17
N ASP A 140 13.07 7.07 -10.84
CA ASP A 140 12.15 7.29 -9.73
C ASP A 140 12.82 6.89 -8.41
N LEU A 141 13.61 7.81 -7.87
CA LEU A 141 14.33 7.62 -6.61
C LEU A 141 13.38 7.36 -5.42
N PRO A 142 12.24 8.05 -5.27
CA PRO A 142 11.27 7.73 -4.21
C PRO A 142 10.78 6.27 -4.27
N ALA A 143 10.38 5.78 -5.45
CA ALA A 143 9.90 4.40 -5.59
C ALA A 143 10.98 3.38 -5.23
N THR A 144 12.20 3.60 -5.73
CA THR A 144 13.35 2.72 -5.45
C THR A 144 13.68 2.70 -3.96
N THR A 145 13.72 3.89 -3.35
CA THR A 145 14.01 4.05 -1.91
C THR A 145 12.96 3.38 -1.05
N MET A 146 11.67 3.56 -1.36
CA MET A 146 10.60 2.92 -0.60
C MET A 146 10.58 1.40 -0.74
N ILE A 147 10.91 0.83 -1.91
CA ILE A 147 11.07 -0.63 -2.05
C ILE A 147 12.13 -1.14 -1.06
N GLU A 148 13.25 -0.44 -0.93
CA GLU A 148 14.34 -0.79 -0.02
C GLU A 148 13.92 -0.60 1.45
N LYS A 149 13.45 0.60 1.81
CA LYS A 149 13.16 1.00 3.19
C LYS A 149 11.91 0.35 3.78
N LEU A 150 11.08 -0.29 2.96
CA LEU A 150 9.96 -1.13 3.41
C LEU A 150 10.22 -2.61 3.16
N ALA A 151 11.39 -2.98 2.64
CA ALA A 151 11.75 -4.35 2.25
C ALA A 151 10.68 -5.02 1.36
N LEU A 152 10.15 -4.30 0.36
CA LEU A 152 9.01 -4.77 -0.44
C LEU A 152 9.37 -5.88 -1.44
N ASP A 153 10.65 -6.13 -1.72
CA ASP A 153 11.10 -7.18 -2.67
C ASP A 153 11.71 -8.42 -2.01
N ILE A 154 11.50 -8.61 -0.69
CA ILE A 154 11.94 -9.82 0.00
C ILE A 154 11.29 -11.08 -0.55
N ALA A 155 11.98 -12.22 -0.42
CA ALA A 155 11.53 -13.52 -0.93
C ALA A 155 10.10 -13.88 -0.51
N TYR A 156 9.71 -13.56 0.73
CA TYR A 156 8.37 -13.80 1.25
C TYR A 156 7.28 -13.06 0.45
N LEU A 157 7.44 -11.75 0.23
CA LEU A 157 6.47 -10.95 -0.51
C LEU A 157 6.50 -11.29 -1.99
N THR A 158 7.69 -11.52 -2.55
CA THR A 158 7.86 -11.92 -3.94
C THR A 158 7.13 -13.22 -4.25
N LYS A 159 7.27 -14.25 -3.41
CA LYS A 159 6.54 -15.52 -3.59
C LYS A 159 5.03 -15.33 -3.55
N ARG A 160 4.51 -14.56 -2.59
CA ARG A 160 3.05 -14.36 -2.46
C ARG A 160 2.46 -13.53 -3.59
N ARG A 161 3.19 -12.52 -4.08
CA ARG A 161 2.78 -11.76 -5.28
C ARG A 161 2.81 -12.64 -6.52
N GLN A 162 3.81 -13.50 -6.67
CA GLN A 162 3.87 -14.48 -7.76
C GLN A 162 2.63 -15.37 -7.74
N GLU A 163 2.33 -16.01 -6.60
CA GLU A 163 1.15 -16.87 -6.44
C GLU A 163 -0.15 -16.14 -6.80
N ALA A 164 -0.31 -14.89 -6.36
CA ALA A 164 -1.48 -14.07 -6.67
C ALA A 164 -1.60 -13.74 -8.17
N ILE A 165 -0.49 -13.35 -8.81
CA ILE A 165 -0.45 -13.03 -10.24
C ILE A 165 -0.72 -14.28 -11.08
N THR A 166 0.00 -15.38 -10.83
CA THR A 166 -0.10 -16.61 -11.64
C THR A 166 -1.43 -17.33 -11.48
N ARG A 167 -2.18 -17.05 -10.41
CA ARG A 167 -3.55 -17.56 -10.25
C ARG A 167 -4.52 -16.96 -11.29
N VAL A 168 -4.20 -15.79 -11.83
CA VAL A 168 -5.02 -15.09 -12.83
C VAL A 168 -4.35 -15.13 -14.21
N PHE A 169 -3.03 -14.99 -14.25
CA PHE A 169 -2.22 -14.93 -15.47
C PHE A 169 -1.36 -16.18 -15.61
N ASP A 170 -1.97 -17.30 -16.00
CA ASP A 170 -1.26 -18.51 -16.40
C ASP A 170 -0.74 -18.43 -17.85
N GLU A 171 -0.03 -19.46 -18.30
CA GLU A 171 0.54 -19.51 -19.65
C GLU A 171 -0.51 -19.39 -20.76
N GLN A 172 -1.72 -19.92 -20.55
CA GLN A 172 -2.79 -19.87 -21.55
C GLN A 172 -3.36 -18.46 -21.65
N ILE A 173 -3.69 -17.84 -20.51
CA ILE A 173 -4.19 -16.47 -20.45
C ILE A 173 -3.16 -15.51 -21.05
N LEU A 174 -1.88 -15.63 -20.69
CA LEU A 174 -0.82 -14.78 -21.22
C LEU A 174 -0.65 -14.92 -22.75
N ALA A 175 -0.93 -16.09 -23.31
CA ALA A 175 -0.78 -16.35 -24.74
C ALA A 175 -1.98 -15.94 -25.59
N SER A 176 -3.19 -15.92 -25.02
CA SER A 176 -4.43 -15.82 -25.82
C SER A 176 -5.41 -14.73 -25.39
N ILE A 177 -5.21 -14.04 -24.27
CA ILE A 177 -6.16 -13.02 -23.82
C ILE A 177 -6.22 -11.85 -24.82
N SER A 178 -7.43 -11.46 -25.23
CA SER A 178 -7.63 -10.28 -26.07
C SER A 178 -7.59 -8.98 -25.26
N ASP A 179 -7.33 -7.86 -25.93
CA ASP A 179 -7.37 -6.52 -25.30
C ASP A 179 -8.73 -6.22 -24.64
N THR A 180 -9.82 -6.69 -25.24
CA THR A 180 -11.17 -6.50 -24.70
C THR A 180 -11.37 -7.30 -23.41
N GLU A 181 -10.98 -8.58 -23.40
CA GLU A 181 -11.06 -9.42 -22.20
C GLU A 181 -10.15 -8.89 -21.09
N LEU A 182 -8.93 -8.47 -21.42
CA LEU A 182 -7.99 -7.91 -20.46
C LEU A 182 -8.50 -6.57 -19.88
N THR A 183 -9.14 -5.73 -20.70
CA THR A 183 -9.78 -4.49 -20.23
C THR A 183 -10.91 -4.78 -19.24
N LEU A 184 -11.78 -5.75 -19.55
CA LEU A 184 -12.85 -6.18 -18.64
C LEU A 184 -12.30 -6.77 -17.34
N LEU A 185 -11.21 -7.53 -17.42
CA LEU A 185 -10.51 -8.08 -16.25
C LEU A 185 -9.97 -6.96 -15.35
N VAL A 186 -9.29 -5.96 -15.92
CA VAL A 186 -8.81 -4.78 -15.18
C VAL A 186 -9.97 -4.08 -14.47
N GLN A 187 -11.09 -3.84 -15.19
CA GLN A 187 -12.27 -3.22 -14.60
C GLN A 187 -12.84 -4.03 -13.43
N GLY A 188 -12.94 -5.35 -13.57
CA GLY A 188 -13.40 -6.25 -12.50
C GLY A 188 -12.47 -6.29 -11.29
N LEU A 189 -11.15 -6.28 -11.52
CA LEU A 189 -10.16 -6.23 -10.45
C LEU A 189 -10.19 -4.90 -9.69
N ARG A 190 -10.49 -3.79 -10.37
CA ARG A 190 -10.53 -2.43 -9.79
C ARG A 190 -11.86 -2.06 -9.17
N SER A 191 -12.98 -2.59 -9.67
CA SER A 191 -14.32 -2.35 -9.12
C SER A 191 -14.58 -3.10 -7.81
N GLY A 192 -13.69 -4.04 -7.46
CA GLY A 192 -13.70 -4.95 -6.31
C GLY A 192 -14.86 -4.81 -5.33
N ASP A 193 -15.77 -5.79 -5.41
CA ASP A 193 -16.85 -6.04 -4.45
C ASP A 193 -16.28 -6.18 -3.02
N ALA A 194 -16.79 -5.37 -2.08
CA ALA A 194 -16.23 -5.21 -0.72
C ALA A 194 -16.16 -6.52 0.10
N ASN A 195 -16.83 -7.58 -0.34
CA ASN A 195 -16.99 -8.82 0.42
C ASN A 195 -15.94 -9.92 0.15
N LYS A 196 -15.06 -9.80 -0.84
CA LYS A 196 -13.98 -10.79 -1.10
C LYS A 196 -12.74 -10.20 -1.80
N GLN A 197 -12.13 -9.14 -1.26
CA GLN A 197 -10.86 -8.70 -1.82
C GLN A 197 -9.73 -9.67 -1.46
N LEU A 198 -9.29 -10.41 -2.48
CA LEU A 198 -8.12 -11.28 -2.42
C LEU A 198 -6.87 -10.49 -2.01
N ALA A 199 -6.04 -11.08 -1.15
CA ALA A 199 -4.71 -10.56 -0.84
C ALA A 199 -3.95 -10.22 -2.13
N PHE A 200 -3.26 -9.07 -2.16
CA PHE A 200 -2.54 -8.57 -3.34
C PHE A 200 -3.41 -8.26 -4.57
N SER A 201 -4.73 -8.06 -4.43
CA SER A 201 -5.61 -7.66 -5.54
C SER A 201 -5.10 -6.45 -6.33
N HIS A 202 -4.62 -5.40 -5.64
CA HIS A 202 -4.02 -4.23 -6.30
C HIS A 202 -2.77 -4.59 -7.14
N VAL A 203 -1.99 -5.59 -6.73
CA VAL A 203 -0.82 -6.08 -7.49
C VAL A 203 -1.27 -6.75 -8.78
N VAL A 204 -2.28 -7.61 -8.70
CA VAL A 204 -2.84 -8.30 -9.87
C VAL A 204 -3.43 -7.28 -10.85
N ALA A 205 -4.16 -6.28 -10.34
CA ALA A 205 -4.70 -5.20 -11.15
C ALA A 205 -3.62 -4.35 -11.82
N ARG A 206 -2.56 -3.98 -11.08
CA ARG A 206 -1.40 -3.27 -11.66
C ARG A 206 -0.69 -4.12 -12.72
N TYR A 207 -0.49 -5.41 -12.47
CA TYR A 207 0.10 -6.31 -13.47
C TYR A 207 -0.76 -6.40 -14.74
N ALA A 208 -2.08 -6.51 -14.61
CA ALA A 208 -3.02 -6.52 -15.72
C ALA A 208 -2.94 -5.23 -16.57
N GLU A 209 -2.89 -4.06 -15.90
CA GLU A 209 -2.73 -2.76 -16.56
C GLU A 209 -1.40 -2.64 -17.29
N GLN A 210 -0.31 -3.14 -16.69
CA GLN A 210 1.00 -3.20 -17.34
C GLN A 210 0.96 -4.09 -18.59
N PHE A 211 0.27 -5.24 -18.51
CA PHE A 211 0.18 -6.17 -19.63
C PHE A 211 -0.64 -5.54 -20.78
N LEU A 212 -1.77 -4.91 -20.47
CA LEU A 212 -2.59 -4.21 -21.46
C LEU A 212 -1.82 -3.09 -22.18
N ALA A 213 -1.04 -2.30 -21.42
CA ALA A 213 -0.21 -1.26 -21.99
C ALA A 213 0.92 -1.81 -22.89
N SER A 214 1.38 -3.04 -22.65
CA SER A 214 2.41 -3.68 -23.48
C SER A 214 1.88 -4.21 -24.80
N LEU A 215 0.58 -4.56 -24.87
CA LEU A 215 -0.10 -4.95 -26.10
C LEU A 215 -0.41 -3.73 -26.98
N ASN A 216 -0.61 -2.58 -26.36
CA ASN A 216 -0.93 -1.30 -27.02
C ASN A 216 0.10 -0.21 -26.69
N PRO A 217 1.35 -0.33 -27.17
CA PRO A 217 2.38 0.67 -26.90
C PRO A 217 1.97 2.03 -27.50
N PRO A 218 2.21 3.16 -26.80
CA PRO A 218 1.99 4.47 -27.38
C PRO A 218 2.83 4.64 -28.65
N PRO A 219 2.34 5.37 -29.67
CA PRO A 219 3.10 5.60 -30.90
C PRO A 219 4.45 6.24 -30.55
N GLU A 220 5.55 5.71 -31.12
CA GLU A 220 6.89 6.25 -30.92
C GLU A 220 6.88 7.75 -31.21
N LYS A 221 7.33 8.57 -30.25
CA LYS A 221 7.62 9.97 -30.54
C LYS A 221 8.76 10.00 -31.53
N SER A 222 8.44 10.25 -32.79
CA SER A 222 9.43 10.50 -33.83
C SER A 222 10.38 11.58 -33.33
N SER A 223 11.65 11.22 -33.21
CA SER A 223 12.73 12.15 -32.98
C SER A 223 12.73 13.12 -34.16
N VAL A 224 12.14 14.30 -33.97
CA VAL A 224 12.31 15.41 -34.89
C VAL A 224 13.80 15.75 -34.85
N GLY A 225 14.50 15.31 -35.89
CA GLY A 225 15.88 15.68 -36.12
C GLY A 225 15.94 17.19 -36.23
N ASN A 226 16.67 17.81 -35.32
CA ASN A 226 17.12 19.18 -35.51
C ASN A 226 18.14 19.16 -36.65
N THR A 227 17.70 19.57 -37.84
CA THR A 227 18.57 20.10 -38.90
C THR A 227 18.60 21.62 -38.80
#